data_AF-A0A8T3PB11-F1
#
_entry.id   AF-A0A8T3PB11-F1
#
_cell.length_a   1.000
_cell.length_b   1.000
_cell.length_c   1.000
_cell.angle_alpha   90.00
_cell.angle_beta   90.00
_cell.angle_gamma   90.00
#
_symmetry.space_group_name_H-M   'P 1'
#
loop_
_entity.id
_entity.type
_entity.pdbx_description
1 polymer ?
#
loop_
_entity_poly.entity_id
_entity_poly.type
_entity_poly.pdbx_seq_one_letter_code
_entity_poly.pdbx_strand_id
1 'polypeptide(L)'
;MPTNRQLDETISRWLETEAPRQVPDRVLRSTFERTRKTGQPGGWRALLGRLHVNRMMSALGGVTAVVVVALLVLGLYASNQGGIGAPPPAATPPAATPPAATPPAAAFDGNWEATDDPPDNSHLTMAIVAQANGTYDITMRDDVASVCGGASSTLTGVARTAEPDTIVIEQPEYTCDDGSEAESLSPPLEDQLRDLSFTYDFQSDAVHGSLIGLLWSRVAEAPDGSPAPSATEEPSATEPTSGQPAAFAGSWEATDSPPDSSHLTMTIDAQPDGTFELTIRDDGASVCGGAPSTMTGVAEAGEPDTIVIEQPEYTCDDGSEAQSLSGPPLLEQLRDLGFTYDSQRDELEDSLGLVWRRE
;
A
#
# COMPACT_ATOMS: atom_id res chain seq x y z
N MET A 1 1.81 -14.58 -41.94
CA MET A 1 2.39 -13.79 -40.83
C MET A 1 2.99 -14.77 -39.84
N PRO A 2 4.23 -14.60 -39.38
CA PRO A 2 4.80 -15.45 -38.34
C PRO A 2 4.00 -15.29 -37.05
N THR A 3 3.83 -16.38 -36.29
CA THR A 3 3.22 -16.34 -34.96
C THR A 3 4.21 -15.76 -33.95
N ASN A 4 3.73 -15.20 -32.82
CA ASN A 4 4.61 -14.65 -31.78
C ASN A 4 5.70 -15.64 -31.34
N ARG A 5 5.38 -16.95 -31.26
CA ARG A 5 6.38 -17.99 -30.97
C ARG A 5 7.49 -18.11 -32.03
N GLN A 6 7.14 -17.96 -33.31
CA GLN A 6 8.15 -18.00 -34.39
C GLN A 6 9.05 -16.77 -34.36
N LEU A 7 8.52 -15.61 -33.98
CA LEU A 7 9.31 -14.39 -33.79
C LEU A 7 10.30 -14.58 -32.63
N ASP A 8 9.82 -15.04 -31.47
CA ASP A 8 10.65 -15.26 -30.28
C ASP A 8 11.75 -16.30 -30.54
N GLU A 9 11.43 -17.43 -31.20
CA GLU A 9 12.43 -18.43 -31.57
C GLU A 9 13.46 -17.89 -32.56
N THR A 10 13.05 -16.99 -33.47
CA THR A 10 13.96 -16.36 -34.43
C THR A 10 14.88 -15.37 -33.74
N ILE A 11 14.35 -14.57 -32.81
CA ILE A 11 15.14 -13.61 -32.01
C ILE A 11 16.13 -14.35 -31.11
N SER A 12 15.70 -15.38 -30.37
CA SER A 12 16.60 -16.17 -29.51
C SER A 12 17.69 -16.85 -30.33
N ARG A 13 17.34 -17.48 -31.46
CA ARG A 13 18.35 -18.12 -32.33
C ARG A 13 19.34 -17.11 -32.91
N TRP A 14 18.88 -15.92 -33.29
CA TRP A 14 19.74 -14.85 -33.78
C TRP A 14 20.69 -14.34 -32.67
N LEU A 15 20.18 -14.12 -31.45
CA LEU A 15 20.97 -13.68 -30.30
C LEU A 15 22.05 -14.68 -29.90
N GLU A 16 21.73 -15.98 -29.91
CA GLU A 16 22.68 -17.03 -29.51
C GLU A 16 23.73 -17.32 -30.59
N THR A 17 23.33 -17.31 -31.86
CA THR A 17 24.16 -17.86 -32.94
C THR A 17 24.90 -16.79 -33.75
N GLU A 18 24.28 -15.62 -33.95
CA GLU A 18 24.72 -14.63 -34.94
C GLU A 18 25.16 -13.31 -34.32
N ALA A 19 24.49 -12.86 -33.25
CA ALA A 19 24.79 -11.59 -32.59
C ALA A 19 26.26 -11.46 -32.11
N PRO A 20 26.93 -12.50 -31.55
CA PRO A 20 28.30 -12.36 -31.06
C PRO A 20 29.33 -12.03 -32.14
N ARG A 21 29.01 -12.23 -33.43
CA ARG A 21 29.93 -11.96 -34.55
C ARG A 21 29.63 -10.67 -35.29
N GLN A 22 28.41 -10.13 -35.14
CA GLN A 22 27.94 -8.97 -35.90
C GLN A 22 27.77 -7.71 -35.05
N VAL A 23 27.67 -7.85 -33.73
CA VAL A 23 27.50 -6.71 -32.83
C VAL A 23 28.84 -6.35 -32.20
N PRO A 24 29.38 -5.14 -32.44
CA PRO A 24 30.61 -4.70 -31.78
C PRO A 24 30.44 -4.70 -30.26
N ASP A 25 31.45 -5.19 -29.52
CA ASP A 25 31.43 -5.29 -28.05
C ASP A 25 31.04 -3.97 -27.35
N ARG A 26 31.35 -2.83 -27.97
CA ARG A 26 30.98 -1.51 -27.46
C ARG A 26 29.46 -1.32 -27.40
N VAL A 27 28.72 -1.84 -28.37
CA VAL A 27 27.26 -1.74 -28.43
C VAL A 27 26.64 -2.65 -27.38
N LEU A 28 27.11 -3.90 -27.26
CA LEU A 28 26.65 -4.79 -26.19
C LEU A 28 26.93 -4.20 -24.81
N ARG A 29 28.13 -3.67 -24.59
CA ARG A 29 28.49 -3.03 -23.31
C ARG A 29 27.63 -1.79 -23.04
N SER A 30 27.39 -0.93 -24.03
CA SER A 30 26.50 0.23 -23.84
C SER A 30 25.04 -0.17 -23.59
N THR A 31 24.57 -1.23 -24.25
CA THR A 31 23.19 -1.72 -24.05
C THR A 31 23.06 -2.36 -22.68
N PHE A 32 23.98 -3.25 -22.25
CA PHE A 32 23.95 -3.83 -20.91
C PHE A 32 24.14 -2.79 -19.82
N GLU A 33 24.99 -1.80 -20.02
CA GLU A 33 25.20 -0.70 -19.06
C GLU A 33 23.97 0.21 -19.00
N ARG A 34 23.28 0.44 -20.12
CA ARG A 34 21.99 1.12 -20.14
C ARG A 34 20.92 0.29 -19.45
N THR A 35 20.74 -0.99 -19.79
CA THR A 35 19.76 -1.90 -19.14
C THR A 35 20.03 -2.07 -17.65
N ARG A 36 21.30 -2.02 -17.20
CA ARG A 36 21.68 -2.04 -15.78
C ARG A 36 21.36 -0.72 -15.07
N LYS A 37 21.53 0.42 -15.75
CA LYS A 37 21.22 1.76 -15.20
C LYS A 37 19.74 2.12 -15.26
N THR A 38 19.03 1.67 -16.28
CA THR A 38 17.59 1.90 -16.49
C THR A 38 16.80 0.70 -15.99
N GLY A 39 17.25 0.05 -14.90
CA GLY A 39 16.84 -1.28 -14.44
C GLY A 39 15.43 -1.59 -14.89
N GLN A 40 15.28 -2.36 -15.97
CA GLN A 40 13.94 -2.57 -16.54
C GLN A 40 13.12 -3.25 -15.44
N PRO A 41 12.10 -2.58 -14.88
CA PRO A 41 11.28 -3.22 -13.88
C PRO A 41 10.56 -4.35 -14.62
N GLY A 42 10.99 -5.58 -14.36
CA GLY A 42 10.27 -6.80 -14.74
C GLY A 42 8.90 -6.90 -14.05
N GLY A 43 8.48 -5.88 -13.31
CA GLY A 43 7.24 -5.79 -12.55
C GLY A 43 5.96 -5.77 -13.39
N TRP A 44 6.01 -5.43 -14.68
CA TRP A 44 4.79 -5.41 -15.50
C TRP A 44 4.12 -6.78 -15.68
N ARG A 45 4.86 -7.89 -15.59
CA ARG A 45 4.25 -9.24 -15.66
C ARG A 45 3.71 -9.74 -14.31
N ALA A 46 4.18 -9.20 -13.18
CA ALA A 46 3.58 -9.47 -11.87
C ALA A 46 2.30 -8.64 -11.65
N LEU A 47 2.26 -7.41 -12.18
CA LEU A 47 1.12 -6.49 -12.05
C LEU A 47 -0.12 -6.95 -12.85
N LEU A 48 0.05 -7.53 -14.03
CA LEU A 48 -1.08 -8.09 -14.80
C LEU A 48 -1.65 -9.40 -14.21
N GLY A 49 -0.96 -10.03 -13.25
CA GLY A 49 -1.50 -11.14 -12.47
C GLY A 49 -2.45 -10.69 -11.35
N ARG A 50 -2.42 -9.41 -10.96
CA ARG A 50 -3.24 -8.83 -9.88
C ARG A 50 -4.50 -8.09 -10.37
N LEU A 51 -4.62 -7.83 -11.67
CA LEU A 51 -5.89 -7.34 -12.24
C LEU A 51 -6.86 -8.52 -12.40
N HIS A 52 -7.70 -8.72 -11.38
CA HIS A 52 -8.88 -9.57 -11.45
C HIS A 52 -9.85 -8.99 -12.49
N VAL A 53 -9.72 -9.41 -13.75
CA VAL A 53 -10.74 -9.16 -14.76
C VAL A 53 -11.98 -9.92 -14.29
N ASN A 54 -12.99 -9.17 -13.82
CA ASN A 54 -14.31 -9.67 -13.48
C ASN A 54 -14.95 -10.35 -14.71
N ARG A 55 -14.58 -11.60 -14.95
CA ARG A 55 -15.16 -12.46 -15.98
C ARG A 55 -16.32 -13.24 -15.39
N MET A 56 -17.34 -12.53 -14.91
CA MET A 56 -18.66 -13.13 -14.73
C MET A 56 -19.32 -13.30 -16.10
N MET A 57 -19.33 -14.54 -16.59
CA MET A 57 -20.46 -15.24 -17.24
C MET A 57 -19.92 -16.24 -18.26
N SER A 58 -19.96 -17.53 -17.92
CA SER A 58 -20.68 -18.58 -18.66
C SER A 58 -20.27 -20.00 -18.22
N ALA A 59 -21.24 -20.70 -17.64
CA ALA A 59 -21.58 -22.12 -17.86
C ALA A 59 -20.99 -23.24 -16.97
N LEU A 60 -21.95 -23.99 -16.38
CA LEU A 60 -21.98 -25.41 -16.00
C LEU A 60 -21.19 -25.78 -14.72
N GLY A 61 -21.73 -26.46 -13.70
CA GLY A 61 -22.97 -27.19 -13.56
C GLY A 61 -22.76 -28.38 -12.62
N GLY A 62 -23.54 -28.47 -11.54
CA GLY A 62 -23.77 -29.71 -10.79
C GLY A 62 -22.84 -30.01 -9.61
N VAL A 63 -23.46 -30.49 -8.52
CA VAL A 63 -22.86 -31.14 -7.33
C VAL A 63 -22.62 -30.22 -6.12
N THR A 64 -23.63 -29.49 -5.66
CA THR A 64 -23.68 -28.95 -4.26
C THR A 64 -25.10 -28.96 -3.66
N ALA A 65 -25.97 -29.88 -4.09
CA ALA A 65 -27.34 -29.98 -3.55
C ALA A 65 -27.53 -31.08 -2.48
N VAL A 66 -26.51 -31.87 -2.14
CA VAL A 66 -26.68 -33.03 -1.23
C VAL A 66 -26.23 -32.76 0.21
N VAL A 67 -25.34 -31.80 0.45
CA VAL A 67 -24.80 -31.55 1.81
C VAL A 67 -25.73 -30.68 2.67
N VAL A 68 -26.49 -29.76 2.06
CA VAL A 68 -27.41 -28.87 2.80
C VAL A 68 -28.67 -29.60 3.28
N VAL A 69 -29.12 -30.64 2.58
CA VAL A 69 -30.30 -31.44 3.01
C VAL A 69 -29.93 -32.41 4.15
N ALA A 70 -28.69 -32.91 4.21
CA ALA A 70 -28.26 -33.81 5.28
C ALA A 70 -28.11 -33.10 6.64
N LEU A 71 -27.70 -31.82 6.65
CA LEU A 71 -27.58 -31.03 7.88
C LEU A 71 -28.93 -30.52 8.41
N LEU A 72 -29.91 -30.27 7.54
CA LEU A 72 -31.28 -29.91 7.95
C LEU A 72 -32.05 -31.08 8.55
N VAL A 73 -31.80 -32.32 8.12
CA VAL A 73 -32.49 -33.51 8.66
C VAL A 73 -31.91 -33.95 10.01
N LEU A 74 -30.61 -33.72 10.29
CA LEU A 74 -30.03 -34.03 11.61
C LEU A 74 -30.38 -32.97 12.67
N GLY A 75 -30.54 -31.69 12.29
CA GLY A 75 -30.89 -30.61 13.21
C GLY A 75 -32.33 -30.70 13.77
N LEU A 76 -33.24 -31.37 13.06
CA LEU A 76 -34.64 -31.51 13.47
C LEU A 76 -34.91 -32.70 14.41
N TYR A 77 -33.93 -33.59 14.64
CA TYR A 77 -34.10 -34.73 15.56
C TYR A 77 -33.55 -34.49 16.97
N ALA A 78 -32.73 -33.45 17.18
CA ALA A 78 -32.10 -33.16 18.47
C ALA A 78 -32.90 -32.19 19.37
N SER A 79 -33.96 -31.55 18.85
CA SER A 79 -34.68 -30.46 19.55
C SER A 79 -35.99 -30.89 20.23
N ASN A 80 -36.25 -32.19 20.39
CA ASN A 80 -37.50 -32.71 20.95
C ASN A 80 -37.41 -33.09 22.44
N GLN A 81 -36.84 -32.21 23.27
CA GLN A 81 -37.02 -32.30 24.73
C GLN A 81 -38.09 -31.31 25.18
N GLY A 82 -39.24 -31.84 25.59
CA GLY A 82 -40.40 -31.09 26.03
C GLY A 82 -40.15 -30.29 27.31
N GLY A 83 -40.19 -28.96 27.19
CA GLY A 83 -40.38 -28.03 28.29
C GLY A 83 -41.81 -27.47 28.26
N ILE A 84 -42.60 -27.81 29.27
CA ILE A 84 -43.96 -27.32 29.46
C ILE A 84 -43.92 -25.86 29.95
N GLY A 85 -44.44 -24.95 29.12
CA GLY A 85 -45.18 -23.75 29.54
C GLY A 85 -44.42 -22.62 30.23
N ALA A 86 -43.67 -21.81 29.46
CA ALA A 86 -43.44 -20.40 29.79
C ALA A 86 -44.00 -19.52 28.67
N PRO A 87 -44.75 -18.44 28.96
CA PRO A 87 -45.23 -17.52 27.94
C PRO A 87 -44.04 -16.89 27.20
N PRO A 88 -44.13 -16.72 25.87
CA PRO A 88 -43.06 -16.12 25.10
C PRO A 88 -42.79 -14.70 25.63
N PRO A 89 -41.51 -14.29 25.81
CA PRO A 89 -41.19 -12.90 26.10
C PRO A 89 -41.78 -12.03 24.98
N ALA A 90 -42.49 -10.98 25.39
CA ALA A 90 -43.03 -10.00 24.46
C ALA A 90 -41.89 -9.45 23.61
N ALA A 91 -42.06 -9.48 22.28
CA ALA A 91 -41.07 -8.98 21.34
C ALA A 91 -40.76 -7.51 21.67
N THR A 92 -39.54 -7.24 22.15
CA THR A 92 -39.02 -5.89 22.28
C THR A 92 -39.00 -5.27 20.88
N PRO A 93 -39.64 -4.11 20.65
CA PRO A 93 -39.55 -3.42 19.38
C PRO A 93 -38.08 -3.21 19.01
N PRO A 94 -37.65 -3.48 17.76
CA PRO A 94 -36.29 -3.18 17.34
C PRO A 94 -36.01 -1.71 17.60
N ALA A 95 -34.92 -1.43 18.33
CA ALA A 95 -34.46 -0.07 18.54
C ALA A 95 -34.27 0.58 17.16
N ALA A 96 -34.85 1.78 16.97
CA ALA A 96 -34.70 2.52 15.73
C ALA A 96 -33.21 2.73 15.47
N THR A 97 -32.71 2.22 14.34
CA THR A 97 -31.36 2.50 13.88
C THR A 97 -31.22 4.02 13.78
N PRO A 98 -30.20 4.62 14.43
CA PRO A 98 -29.93 6.05 14.29
C PRO A 98 -29.85 6.39 12.80
N PRO A 99 -30.38 7.55 12.35
CA PRO A 99 -30.18 8.00 10.98
C PRO A 99 -28.67 8.05 10.71
N ALA A 100 -28.23 7.37 9.64
CA ALA A 100 -26.84 7.42 9.21
C ALA A 100 -26.46 8.90 9.02
N ALA A 101 -25.41 9.34 9.72
CA ALA A 101 -24.90 10.68 9.55
C ALA A 101 -24.49 10.84 8.09
N THR A 102 -25.06 11.81 7.39
CA THR A 102 -24.60 12.16 6.05
C THR A 102 -23.18 12.69 6.19
N PRO A 103 -22.16 12.06 5.58
CA PRO A 103 -20.81 12.59 5.62
C PRO A 103 -20.81 14.00 5.02
N PRO A 104 -20.02 14.93 5.58
CA PRO A 104 -19.95 16.28 5.07
C PRO A 104 -19.42 16.26 3.63
N ALA A 105 -20.09 16.95 2.72
CA ALA A 105 -19.65 17.10 1.32
C ALA A 105 -18.23 17.71 1.18
N ALA A 106 -17.67 18.22 2.27
CA ALA A 106 -16.31 18.75 2.35
C ALA A 106 -15.26 17.69 2.76
N ALA A 107 -15.63 16.42 2.95
CA ALA A 107 -14.71 15.39 3.42
C ALA A 107 -13.50 15.21 2.49
N PHE A 108 -13.73 15.27 1.17
CA PHE A 108 -12.66 15.14 0.19
C PHE A 108 -11.94 16.45 -0.13
N ASP A 109 -12.54 17.61 0.17
CA ASP A 109 -12.03 18.92 -0.25
C ASP A 109 -10.68 19.21 0.40
N GLY A 110 -9.64 19.52 -0.38
CA GLY A 110 -8.31 19.83 0.11
C GLY A 110 -7.17 19.35 -0.78
N ASN A 111 -5.95 19.52 -0.26
CA ASN A 111 -4.72 19.01 -0.86
C ASN A 111 -4.30 17.74 -0.11
N TRP A 112 -3.82 16.77 -0.89
CA TRP A 112 -3.50 15.42 -0.47
C TRP A 112 -2.13 15.04 -1.02
N GLU A 113 -1.40 14.22 -0.28
CA GLU A 113 -0.09 13.71 -0.63
C GLU A 113 -0.08 12.19 -0.40
N ALA A 114 0.44 11.44 -1.36
CA ALA A 114 0.55 10.00 -1.20
C ALA A 114 1.56 9.71 -0.06
N THR A 115 1.16 8.89 0.91
CA THR A 115 2.05 8.49 2.02
C THR A 115 2.95 7.33 1.63
N ASP A 116 2.48 6.50 0.70
CA ASP A 116 3.24 5.36 0.22
C ASP A 116 4.17 5.80 -0.91
N ASP A 117 5.44 5.39 -0.83
CA ASP A 117 6.40 5.61 -1.91
C ASP A 117 5.90 4.91 -3.20
N PRO A 118 5.64 5.67 -4.27
CA PRO A 118 5.25 5.09 -5.54
C PRO A 118 6.35 4.17 -6.06
N PRO A 119 6.03 3.18 -6.91
CA PRO A 119 7.03 2.22 -7.42
C PRO A 119 8.22 2.86 -8.16
N ASP A 120 8.05 4.08 -8.68
CA ASP A 120 9.09 4.88 -9.33
C ASP A 120 9.78 5.90 -8.39
N ASN A 121 9.46 5.89 -7.09
CA ASN A 121 9.90 6.85 -6.06
C ASN A 121 9.54 8.30 -6.44
N SER A 122 8.43 8.48 -7.14
CA SER A 122 7.92 9.80 -7.45
C SER A 122 7.18 10.42 -6.26
N HIS A 123 6.94 11.71 -6.32
CA HIS A 123 6.10 12.44 -5.39
C HIS A 123 4.71 12.63 -6.02
N LEU A 124 3.69 12.03 -5.41
CA LEU A 124 2.31 12.19 -5.84
C LEU A 124 1.55 13.17 -4.95
N THR A 125 0.95 14.17 -5.59
CA THR A 125 0.05 15.14 -4.95
C THR A 125 -1.31 15.12 -5.62
N MET A 126 -2.36 15.39 -4.85
CA MET A 126 -3.73 15.44 -5.33
C MET A 126 -4.47 16.63 -4.72
N ALA A 127 -5.08 17.46 -5.56
CA ALA A 127 -5.99 18.50 -5.14
C ALA A 127 -7.42 18.09 -5.50
N ILE A 128 -8.31 18.11 -4.53
CA ILE A 128 -9.74 17.85 -4.72
C ILE A 128 -10.50 19.10 -4.32
N VAL A 129 -11.30 19.65 -5.24
CA VAL A 129 -12.10 20.86 -5.01
C VAL A 129 -13.58 20.54 -5.17
N ALA A 130 -14.33 20.67 -4.08
CA ALA A 130 -15.78 20.45 -4.08
C ALA A 130 -16.52 21.53 -4.88
N GLN A 131 -17.43 21.10 -5.76
CA GLN A 131 -18.25 21.97 -6.60
C GLN A 131 -19.68 22.08 -6.05
N ALA A 132 -20.36 23.20 -6.37
CA ALA A 132 -21.71 23.49 -5.86
C ALA A 132 -22.80 22.48 -6.32
N ASN A 133 -22.54 21.71 -7.37
CA ASN A 133 -23.43 20.69 -7.93
C ASN A 133 -23.21 19.29 -7.31
N GLY A 134 -22.34 19.16 -6.31
CA GLY A 134 -22.00 17.86 -5.70
C GLY A 134 -21.03 17.02 -6.53
N THR A 135 -20.32 17.62 -7.48
CA THR A 135 -19.15 17.01 -8.13
C THR A 135 -17.86 17.54 -7.51
N TYR A 136 -16.73 16.94 -7.86
CA TYR A 136 -15.41 17.37 -7.42
C TYR A 136 -14.51 17.55 -8.63
N ASP A 137 -13.78 18.65 -8.69
CA ASP A 137 -12.68 18.80 -9.63
C ASP A 137 -11.44 18.18 -8.99
N ILE A 138 -10.81 17.21 -9.66
CA ILE A 138 -9.62 16.52 -9.17
C ILE A 138 -8.46 16.85 -10.09
N THR A 139 -7.32 17.20 -9.49
CA THR A 139 -6.02 17.33 -10.16
C THR A 139 -5.00 16.52 -9.40
N MET A 140 -4.46 15.48 -10.01
CA MET A 140 -3.33 14.72 -9.47
C MET A 140 -2.08 15.04 -10.27
N ARG A 141 -0.94 15.09 -9.58
CA ARG A 141 0.35 15.35 -10.17
C ARG A 141 1.35 14.33 -9.67
N ASP A 142 2.13 13.82 -10.60
CA ASP A 142 3.24 12.90 -10.39
C ASP A 142 4.49 13.58 -10.94
N ASP A 143 5.51 13.80 -10.12
CA ASP A 143 6.71 14.55 -10.51
C ASP A 143 7.66 13.75 -11.42
N VAL A 144 7.59 12.43 -11.42
CA VAL A 144 8.44 11.52 -12.22
C VAL A 144 7.59 10.36 -12.73
N ALA A 145 6.78 10.64 -13.75
CA ALA A 145 5.90 9.63 -14.33
C ALA A 145 6.64 8.75 -15.36
N SER A 146 6.74 7.45 -15.07
CA SER A 146 7.38 6.48 -15.97
C SER A 146 6.74 6.43 -17.37
N VAL A 147 5.41 6.57 -17.48
CA VAL A 147 4.69 6.63 -18.77
C VAL A 147 4.98 7.90 -19.57
N CYS A 148 5.58 8.92 -18.94
CA CYS A 148 6.06 10.15 -19.57
C CYS A 148 7.59 10.15 -19.72
N GLY A 149 8.23 8.98 -19.71
CA GLY A 149 9.69 8.86 -19.82
C GLY A 149 10.45 9.50 -18.65
N GLY A 150 9.82 9.63 -17.48
CA GLY A 150 10.36 10.27 -16.28
C GLY A 150 10.14 11.78 -16.20
N ALA A 151 9.38 12.38 -17.12
CA ALA A 151 8.86 13.73 -16.94
C ALA A 151 7.67 13.74 -15.97
N SER A 152 7.34 14.91 -15.40
CA SER A 152 6.15 15.04 -14.58
C SER A 152 4.87 14.88 -15.42
N SER A 153 3.80 14.45 -14.77
CA SER A 153 2.50 14.28 -15.39
C SER A 153 1.39 14.88 -14.55
N THR A 154 0.30 15.22 -15.23
CA THR A 154 -0.91 15.74 -14.62
C THR A 154 -2.12 14.92 -15.09
N LEU A 155 -2.90 14.43 -14.13
CA LEU A 155 -4.21 13.84 -14.34
C LEU A 155 -5.28 14.80 -13.81
N THR A 156 -6.18 15.24 -14.68
CA THR A 156 -7.34 16.05 -14.31
C THR A 156 -8.64 15.29 -14.55
N GLY A 157 -9.67 15.57 -13.78
CA GLY A 157 -10.99 14.98 -14.04
C GLY A 157 -12.07 15.55 -13.14
N VAL A 158 -13.32 15.23 -13.50
CA VAL A 158 -14.48 15.52 -12.66
C VAL A 158 -14.96 14.22 -12.01
N ALA A 159 -15.00 14.21 -10.69
CA ALA A 159 -15.49 13.08 -9.92
C ALA A 159 -16.92 13.28 -9.43
N ARG A 160 -17.64 12.18 -9.25
CA ARG A 160 -18.96 12.15 -8.62
C ARG A 160 -18.98 11.19 -7.45
N THR A 161 -19.78 11.53 -6.44
CA THR A 161 -20.08 10.62 -5.33
C THR A 161 -20.84 9.39 -5.83
N ALA A 162 -20.22 8.22 -5.71
CA ALA A 162 -20.85 6.93 -6.00
C ALA A 162 -21.48 6.33 -4.73
N GLU A 163 -20.79 6.46 -3.60
CA GLU A 163 -21.22 6.06 -2.26
C GLU A 163 -20.93 7.20 -1.27
N PRO A 164 -21.52 7.23 -0.05
CA PRO A 164 -21.36 8.38 0.86
C PRO A 164 -19.91 8.80 1.14
N ASP A 165 -18.99 7.84 1.12
CA ASP A 165 -17.57 7.96 1.38
C ASP A 165 -16.72 7.64 0.14
N THR A 166 -17.31 7.56 -1.06
CA THR A 166 -16.58 7.17 -2.27
C THR A 166 -16.91 8.09 -3.45
N ILE A 167 -15.88 8.64 -4.08
CA ILE A 167 -15.98 9.41 -5.33
C ILE A 167 -15.32 8.65 -6.49
N VAL A 168 -15.81 8.83 -7.71
CA VAL A 168 -15.32 8.18 -8.92
C VAL A 168 -15.07 9.21 -10.02
N ILE A 169 -13.89 9.20 -10.63
CA ILE A 169 -13.55 10.03 -11.79
C ILE A 169 -14.17 9.41 -13.04
N GLU A 170 -15.16 10.08 -13.63
CA GLU A 170 -15.87 9.54 -14.81
C GLU A 170 -15.06 9.71 -16.11
N GLN A 171 -14.29 10.80 -16.20
CA GLN A 171 -13.57 11.22 -17.42
C GLN A 171 -12.20 11.78 -17.04
N PRO A 172 -11.20 10.92 -16.83
CA PRO A 172 -9.84 11.38 -16.60
C PRO A 172 -9.22 11.88 -17.90
N GLU A 173 -8.52 13.00 -17.83
CA GLU A 173 -7.62 13.51 -18.85
C GLU A 173 -6.20 13.44 -18.29
N TYR A 174 -5.31 12.73 -19.00
CA TYR A 174 -3.92 12.54 -18.59
C TYR A 174 -2.98 13.23 -19.57
N THR A 175 -2.00 13.97 -19.06
CA THR A 175 -1.02 14.68 -19.88
C THR A 175 0.38 14.60 -19.25
N CYS A 176 1.41 14.52 -20.10
CA CYS A 176 2.79 14.72 -19.69
C CYS A 176 3.10 16.22 -19.73
N ASP A 177 3.65 16.77 -18.64
CA ASP A 177 3.84 18.22 -18.48
C ASP A 177 4.91 18.77 -19.44
N ASP A 178 5.81 17.92 -19.93
CA ASP A 178 6.83 18.27 -20.93
C ASP A 178 6.28 18.32 -22.37
N GLY A 179 4.99 18.02 -22.55
CA GLY A 179 4.30 17.97 -23.84
C GLY A 179 4.58 16.72 -24.66
N SER A 180 5.26 15.72 -24.10
CA SER A 180 5.38 14.40 -24.72
C SER A 180 4.03 13.67 -24.74
N GLU A 181 3.90 12.72 -25.66
CA GLU A 181 2.76 11.79 -25.62
C GLU A 181 3.05 10.70 -24.61
N ALA A 182 2.07 10.38 -23.75
CA ALA A 182 2.17 9.27 -22.83
C ALA A 182 2.43 7.97 -23.61
N GLU A 183 3.27 7.10 -23.05
CA GLU A 183 3.57 5.80 -23.66
C GLU A 183 2.27 5.00 -23.86
N SER A 184 2.05 4.52 -25.09
CA SER A 184 0.84 3.76 -25.42
C SER A 184 0.83 2.43 -24.65
N LEU A 185 -0.07 2.34 -23.68
CA LEU A 185 -0.37 1.11 -22.96
C LEU A 185 -1.47 0.30 -23.68
N SER A 186 -1.55 -0.99 -23.37
CA SER A 186 -2.65 -1.86 -23.83
C SER A 186 -3.26 -2.58 -22.62
N PRO A 187 -4.48 -2.18 -22.17
CA PRO A 187 -5.39 -1.21 -22.80
C PRO A 187 -4.89 0.24 -22.73
N PRO A 188 -5.46 1.18 -23.53
CA PRO A 188 -5.12 2.60 -23.47
C PRO A 188 -5.16 3.13 -22.04
N LEU A 189 -4.29 4.10 -21.72
CA LEU A 189 -4.16 4.63 -20.37
C LEU A 189 -5.49 5.23 -19.88
N GLU A 190 -6.23 5.91 -20.75
CA GLU A 190 -7.55 6.48 -20.44
C GLU A 190 -8.57 5.41 -20.03
N ASP A 191 -8.48 4.20 -20.59
CA ASP A 191 -9.34 3.07 -20.22
C ASP A 191 -8.92 2.45 -18.88
N GLN A 192 -7.63 2.50 -18.53
CA GLN A 192 -7.13 2.04 -17.23
C GLN A 192 -7.46 3.00 -16.09
N LEU A 193 -7.46 4.30 -16.39
CA LEU A 193 -7.77 5.36 -15.44
C LEU A 193 -9.29 5.59 -15.30
N ARG A 194 -10.08 5.07 -16.24
CA ARG A 194 -11.54 5.11 -16.15
C ARG A 194 -12.00 4.35 -14.90
N ASP A 195 -12.98 4.92 -14.21
CA ASP A 195 -13.53 4.38 -12.96
C ASP A 195 -12.53 4.41 -11.79
N LEU A 196 -11.49 5.26 -11.86
CA LEU A 196 -10.63 5.55 -10.71
C LEU A 196 -11.50 6.08 -9.57
N SER A 197 -11.46 5.38 -8.43
CA SER A 197 -12.30 5.66 -7.28
C SER A 197 -11.46 5.95 -6.05
N PHE A 198 -11.96 6.86 -5.22
CA PHE A 198 -11.32 7.28 -3.98
C PHE A 198 -12.31 7.11 -2.85
N THR A 199 -11.92 6.35 -1.82
CA THR A 199 -12.73 6.12 -0.62
C THR A 199 -12.12 6.87 0.56
N TYR A 200 -12.90 7.72 1.21
CA TYR A 200 -12.47 8.51 2.35
C TYR A 200 -12.68 7.75 3.66
N ASP A 201 -11.62 7.58 4.44
CA ASP A 201 -11.68 7.06 5.80
C ASP A 201 -11.72 8.21 6.81
N PHE A 202 -12.89 8.36 7.44
CA PHE A 202 -13.13 9.39 8.44
C PHE A 202 -12.37 9.20 9.76
N GLN A 203 -11.87 7.99 10.05
CA GLN A 203 -11.14 7.72 11.29
C GLN A 203 -9.69 8.20 11.21
N SER A 204 -9.09 8.06 10.03
CA SER A 204 -7.70 8.43 9.76
C SER A 204 -7.53 9.79 9.07
N ASP A 205 -8.62 10.41 8.57
CA ASP A 205 -8.57 11.57 7.65
C ASP A 205 -7.66 11.27 6.45
N ALA A 206 -7.86 10.09 5.88
CA ALA A 206 -7.12 9.59 4.74
C ALA A 206 -8.05 9.26 3.57
N VAL A 207 -7.49 9.25 2.37
CA VAL A 207 -8.17 8.81 1.15
C VAL A 207 -7.45 7.59 0.60
N HIS A 208 -8.21 6.54 0.26
CA HIS A 208 -7.70 5.33 -0.38
C HIS A 208 -8.02 5.36 -1.87
N GLY A 209 -7.00 5.29 -2.72
CA GLY A 209 -7.16 5.17 -4.17
C GLY A 209 -7.33 3.73 -4.63
N SER A 210 -8.27 3.46 -5.54
CA SER A 210 -8.48 2.10 -6.08
C SER A 210 -7.35 1.63 -7.00
N LEU A 211 -6.62 2.56 -7.61
CA LEU A 211 -5.44 2.25 -8.42
C LEU A 211 -4.24 2.13 -7.48
N ILE A 212 -3.66 0.93 -7.44
CA ILE A 212 -2.43 0.58 -6.69
C ILE A 212 -2.60 0.56 -5.16
N GLY A 213 -3.77 0.95 -4.63
CA GLY A 213 -4.03 0.91 -3.18
C GLY A 213 -3.33 2.03 -2.42
N LEU A 214 -2.92 3.10 -3.12
CA LEU A 214 -2.23 4.24 -2.53
C LEU A 214 -3.07 4.87 -1.41
N LEU A 215 -2.43 5.05 -0.26
CA LEU A 215 -2.94 5.85 0.84
C LEU A 215 -2.55 7.32 0.64
N TRP A 216 -3.51 8.21 0.84
CA TRP A 216 -3.33 9.66 0.72
C TRP A 216 -3.61 10.33 2.04
N SER A 217 -2.68 11.14 2.52
CA SER A 217 -2.84 11.97 3.71
C SER A 217 -3.12 13.42 3.34
N ARG A 218 -3.88 14.12 4.17
CA ARG A 218 -4.19 15.53 3.94
C ARG A 218 -2.96 16.38 4.25
N VAL A 219 -2.56 17.21 3.29
CA VAL A 219 -1.50 18.19 3.50
C VAL A 219 -2.07 19.32 4.36
N ALA A 220 -1.47 19.54 5.53
CA ALA A 220 -1.84 20.66 6.38
C ALA A 220 -1.72 21.97 5.58
N GLU A 221 -2.84 22.65 5.36
CA GLU A 221 -2.86 23.93 4.67
C GLU A 221 -1.95 24.87 5.45
N ALA A 222 -0.81 25.23 4.87
CA ALA A 222 0.13 26.14 5.52
C ALA A 222 -0.66 27.38 5.91
N PRO A 223 -0.70 27.77 7.20
CA PRO A 223 -1.55 28.85 7.66
C PRO A 223 -1.22 30.09 6.84
N ASP A 224 -2.20 30.53 6.04
CA ASP A 224 -2.05 31.47 4.91
C ASP A 224 -1.15 32.66 5.30
N GLY A 225 0.13 32.46 5.03
CA GLY A 225 1.21 33.12 5.73
C GLY A 225 1.60 34.37 4.99
N SER A 226 0.78 35.41 5.07
CA SER A 226 1.31 36.77 4.87
C SER A 226 2.54 36.92 5.77
N PRO A 227 3.75 37.17 5.22
CA PRO A 227 4.98 37.10 5.97
C PRO A 227 4.97 38.17 7.06
N ALA A 228 4.79 37.76 8.31
CA ALA A 228 5.09 38.61 9.46
C ALA A 228 6.61 38.80 9.53
N PRO A 229 7.11 40.03 9.79
CA PRO A 229 8.54 40.32 9.76
C PRO A 229 9.27 39.49 10.82
N SER A 230 10.26 38.74 10.34
CA SER A 230 11.12 37.84 11.10
C SER A 230 11.69 38.51 12.36
N ALA A 231 11.24 38.04 13.52
CA ALA A 231 12.00 38.22 14.75
C ALA A 231 13.15 37.21 14.72
N THR A 232 14.37 37.73 14.87
CA THR A 232 15.59 36.94 15.06
C THR A 232 15.48 36.20 16.39
N GLU A 233 15.17 34.91 16.36
CA GLU A 233 15.26 34.04 17.52
C GLU A 233 16.65 33.39 17.59
N GLU A 234 17.23 33.52 18.79
CA GLU A 234 18.53 33.05 19.21
C GLU A 234 18.45 31.54 19.51
N PRO A 235 19.43 30.71 19.11
CA PRO A 235 19.37 29.27 19.25
C PRO A 235 19.43 28.86 20.73
N SER A 236 18.29 28.50 21.30
CA SER A 236 18.20 27.88 22.61
C SER A 236 18.63 26.42 22.50
N ALA A 237 19.60 26.03 23.32
CA ALA A 237 20.07 24.66 23.42
C ALA A 237 18.93 23.73 23.82
N THR A 238 18.64 22.75 22.96
CA THR A 238 17.66 21.69 23.19
C THR A 238 18.09 20.85 24.38
N GLU A 239 17.41 20.98 25.51
CA GLU A 239 17.51 19.98 26.58
C GLU A 239 16.97 18.65 26.02
N PRO A 240 17.67 17.52 26.23
CA PRO A 240 17.20 16.22 25.75
C PRO A 240 15.87 15.91 26.44
N THR A 241 14.80 15.80 25.64
CA THR A 241 13.45 15.45 26.10
C THR A 241 13.50 14.10 26.82
N SER A 242 13.50 14.13 28.14
CA SER A 242 13.69 12.95 29.01
C SER A 242 12.48 11.99 29.06
N GLY A 243 11.68 11.93 28.00
CA GLY A 243 10.45 11.11 27.90
C GLY A 243 10.39 10.17 26.69
N GLN A 244 11.25 10.36 25.69
CA GLN A 244 11.22 9.60 24.42
C GLN A 244 11.58 8.09 24.56
N PRO A 245 12.52 7.65 25.43
CA PRO A 245 12.89 6.23 25.50
C PRO A 245 11.77 5.31 26.00
N ALA A 246 10.86 5.84 26.81
CA ALA A 246 9.78 5.04 27.39
C ALA A 246 8.61 4.80 26.42
N ALA A 247 8.52 5.59 25.35
CA ALA A 247 7.42 5.51 24.39
C ALA A 247 7.51 4.25 23.52
N PHE A 248 8.71 3.91 23.03
CA PHE A 248 8.92 2.76 22.15
C PHE A 248 8.97 1.43 22.91
N ALA A 249 9.49 1.43 24.14
CA ALA A 249 9.73 0.20 24.88
C ALA A 249 8.43 -0.58 25.13
N GLY A 250 8.47 -1.91 24.95
CA GLY A 250 7.34 -2.80 25.19
C GLY A 250 7.14 -3.88 24.13
N SER A 251 6.00 -4.56 24.21
CA SER A 251 5.54 -5.55 23.23
C SER A 251 4.54 -4.92 22.27
N TRP A 252 4.66 -5.28 20.99
CA TRP A 252 3.85 -4.79 19.89
C TRP A 252 3.39 -5.94 18.99
N GLU A 253 2.23 -5.81 18.37
CA GLU A 253 1.65 -6.77 17.43
C GLU A 253 1.19 -6.08 16.16
N ALA A 254 1.32 -6.76 15.02
CA ALA A 254 0.82 -6.33 13.73
C ALA A 254 0.33 -7.53 12.92
N THR A 255 -0.39 -7.27 11.82
CA THR A 255 -0.80 -8.31 10.88
C THR A 255 -0.38 -7.88 9.48
N ASP A 256 0.38 -8.73 8.77
CA ASP A 256 0.81 -8.41 7.41
C ASP A 256 -0.40 -8.23 6.49
N SER A 257 -0.21 -7.39 5.48
CA SER A 257 -1.18 -7.28 4.40
C SER A 257 -1.28 -8.60 3.64
N PRO A 258 -2.45 -8.92 3.03
CA PRO A 258 -2.58 -10.11 2.21
C PRO A 258 -1.44 -10.22 1.15
N PRO A 259 -0.90 -11.42 0.91
CA PRO A 259 -1.68 -12.66 0.91
C PRO A 259 -1.50 -13.62 2.09
N ASP A 260 -0.44 -13.52 2.89
CA ASP A 260 -0.18 -14.44 4.01
C ASP A 260 -0.91 -14.02 5.29
N SER A 261 -1.17 -12.72 5.48
CA SER A 261 -1.86 -12.20 6.67
C SER A 261 -1.25 -12.76 7.96
N SER A 262 0.07 -12.88 7.97
CA SER A 262 0.82 -13.43 9.08
C SER A 262 0.75 -12.50 10.28
N HIS A 263 0.88 -13.09 11.47
CA HIS A 263 0.89 -12.36 12.72
C HIS A 263 2.32 -12.03 13.10
N LEU A 264 2.59 -10.75 13.31
CA LEU A 264 3.90 -10.26 13.72
C LEU A 264 3.87 -9.85 15.19
N THR A 265 4.94 -10.16 15.90
CA THR A 265 5.20 -9.60 17.23
C THR A 265 6.55 -8.90 17.25
N MET A 266 6.65 -7.82 18.00
CA MET A 266 7.87 -7.07 18.19
C MET A 266 8.07 -6.75 19.67
N THR A 267 9.28 -6.93 20.16
CA THR A 267 9.70 -6.47 21.49
C THR A 267 10.79 -5.42 21.34
N ILE A 268 10.61 -4.29 22.00
CA ILE A 268 11.56 -3.18 22.02
C ILE A 268 12.05 -2.97 23.45
N ASP A 269 13.35 -3.12 23.66
CA ASP A 269 14.02 -2.92 24.94
C ASP A 269 14.90 -1.67 24.88
N ALA A 270 14.52 -0.63 25.61
CA ALA A 270 15.30 0.61 25.71
C ALA A 270 16.58 0.39 26.52
N GLN A 271 17.72 0.76 25.94
CA GLN A 271 19.03 0.60 26.56
C GLN A 271 19.48 1.86 27.32
N PRO A 272 20.39 1.75 28.30
CA PRO A 272 20.87 2.90 29.07
C PRO A 272 21.64 3.96 28.27
N ASP A 273 22.15 3.59 27.10
CA ASP A 273 22.89 4.49 26.19
C ASP A 273 21.98 5.25 25.22
N GLY A 274 20.65 5.04 25.29
CA GLY A 274 19.67 5.69 24.44
C GLY A 274 19.38 4.94 23.14
N THR A 275 20.01 3.78 22.91
CA THR A 275 19.65 2.87 21.82
C THR A 275 18.49 1.96 22.23
N PHE A 276 17.93 1.25 21.26
CA PHE A 276 16.87 0.27 21.47
C PHE A 276 17.30 -1.07 20.89
N GLU A 277 17.09 -2.16 21.62
CA GLU A 277 17.25 -3.52 21.09
C GLU A 277 15.88 -4.02 20.66
N LEU A 278 15.77 -4.48 19.41
CA LEU A 278 14.52 -4.91 18.80
C LEU A 278 14.61 -6.38 18.41
N THR A 279 13.54 -7.11 18.68
CA THR A 279 13.31 -8.45 18.12
C THR A 279 11.93 -8.48 17.50
N ILE A 280 11.85 -8.75 16.20
CA ILE A 280 10.61 -8.91 15.45
C ILE A 280 10.48 -10.38 15.05
N ARG A 281 9.30 -10.93 15.23
CA ARG A 281 8.96 -12.30 14.87
C ARG A 281 7.74 -12.30 13.97
N ASP A 282 7.84 -13.02 12.87
CA ASP A 282 6.74 -13.26 11.94
C ASP A 282 6.42 -14.76 11.97
N ASP A 283 5.15 -15.12 12.16
CA ASP A 283 4.71 -16.51 12.24
C ASP A 283 4.60 -17.22 10.86
N GLY A 284 4.71 -16.47 9.76
CA GLY A 284 4.48 -16.98 8.42
C GLY A 284 5.14 -16.15 7.31
N ALA A 285 6.46 -16.00 7.36
CA ALA A 285 7.19 -15.15 6.42
C ALA A 285 7.28 -15.76 5.01
N SER A 286 6.73 -15.07 4.00
CA SER A 286 6.80 -15.49 2.60
C SER A 286 8.24 -15.64 2.06
N VAL A 287 9.18 -14.79 2.50
CA VAL A 287 10.62 -14.89 2.17
C VAL A 287 11.28 -16.17 2.70
N CYS A 288 10.68 -16.78 3.72
CA CYS A 288 11.08 -18.06 4.30
C CYS A 288 10.20 -19.22 3.80
N GLY A 289 9.48 -19.04 2.69
CA GLY A 289 8.56 -20.05 2.16
C GLY A 289 7.38 -20.35 3.08
N GLY A 290 6.98 -19.39 3.92
CA GLY A 290 5.91 -19.52 4.91
C GLY A 290 6.37 -20.14 6.24
N ALA A 291 7.67 -20.38 6.43
CA ALA A 291 8.20 -20.69 7.74
C ALA A 291 8.26 -19.42 8.62
N PRO A 292 8.21 -19.54 9.97
CA PRO A 292 8.42 -18.41 10.86
C PRO A 292 9.80 -17.79 10.64
N SER A 293 9.90 -16.50 10.94
CA SER A 293 11.16 -15.76 10.87
C SER A 293 11.41 -14.94 12.13
N THR A 294 12.69 -14.62 12.34
CA THR A 294 13.15 -13.74 13.39
C THR A 294 14.08 -12.69 12.80
N MET A 295 13.80 -11.42 13.08
CA MET A 295 14.67 -10.29 12.82
C MET A 295 15.11 -9.66 14.14
N THR A 296 16.40 -9.35 14.27
CA THR A 296 16.94 -8.63 15.42
C THR A 296 17.71 -7.41 14.95
N GLY A 297 17.72 -6.35 15.75
CA GLY A 297 18.45 -5.13 15.39
C GLY A 297 18.67 -4.23 16.60
N VAL A 298 19.63 -3.31 16.45
CA VAL A 298 19.78 -2.17 17.36
C VAL A 298 19.29 -0.95 16.61
N ALA A 299 18.33 -0.24 17.18
CA ALA A 299 17.85 1.03 16.64
C ALA A 299 18.45 2.22 17.39
N GLU A 300 18.74 3.28 16.64
CA GLU A 300 19.10 4.58 17.19
C GLU A 300 17.87 5.50 17.15
N ALA A 301 17.77 6.41 18.13
CA ALA A 301 16.76 7.46 18.10
C ALA A 301 17.06 8.45 16.96
N GLY A 302 16.07 8.70 16.11
CA GLY A 302 16.17 9.62 14.98
C GLY A 302 15.57 10.99 15.29
N GLU A 303 14.66 11.41 14.43
CA GLU A 303 13.77 12.56 14.65
C GLU A 303 12.90 12.39 15.91
N PRO A 304 12.17 13.44 16.37
CA PRO A 304 11.19 13.27 17.43
C PRO A 304 10.24 12.13 17.07
N ASP A 305 10.06 11.21 18.01
CA ASP A 305 9.17 10.07 17.85
C ASP A 305 9.55 9.09 16.72
N THR A 306 10.83 9.04 16.31
CA THR A 306 11.32 7.98 15.42
C THR A 306 12.52 7.20 15.97
N ILE A 307 12.60 5.91 15.63
CA ILE A 307 13.78 5.05 15.81
C ILE A 307 14.10 4.35 14.49
N VAL A 308 15.39 4.08 14.20
CA VAL A 308 15.82 3.47 12.92
C VAL A 308 16.80 2.33 13.17
N ILE A 309 16.53 1.16 12.56
CA ILE A 309 17.43 0.00 12.55
C ILE A 309 18.37 0.08 11.34
N GLU A 310 19.62 0.47 11.55
CA GLU A 310 20.58 0.57 10.43
C GLU A 310 21.00 -0.80 9.85
N GLN A 311 21.09 -1.81 10.70
CA GLN A 311 21.67 -3.11 10.37
C GLN A 311 20.88 -4.25 11.03
N PRO A 312 19.73 -4.65 10.47
CA PRO A 312 19.02 -5.80 10.96
C PRO A 312 19.77 -7.10 10.62
N GLU A 313 19.68 -8.07 11.52
CA GLU A 313 19.95 -9.48 11.23
C GLU A 313 18.63 -10.18 11.01
N TYR A 314 18.51 -10.95 9.93
CA TYR A 314 17.28 -11.65 9.58
C TYR A 314 17.55 -13.14 9.38
N THR A 315 16.73 -13.99 9.99
CA THR A 315 16.84 -15.45 9.90
C THR A 315 15.48 -16.11 9.72
N CYS A 316 15.44 -17.17 8.90
CA CYS A 316 14.30 -18.08 8.88
C CYS A 316 14.47 -19.13 9.98
N ASP A 317 13.45 -19.33 10.81
CA ASP A 317 13.53 -20.20 11.99
C ASP A 317 13.72 -21.68 11.62
N ASP A 318 13.37 -22.07 10.39
CA ASP A 318 13.57 -23.42 9.85
C ASP A 318 15.00 -23.66 9.32
N GLY A 319 15.86 -22.65 9.37
CA GLY A 319 17.24 -22.68 8.89
C GLY A 319 17.38 -22.54 7.36
N SER A 320 16.29 -22.24 6.64
CA SER A 320 16.35 -21.91 5.23
C SER A 320 17.01 -20.55 4.99
N GLU A 321 17.52 -20.34 3.78
CA GLU A 321 18.02 -19.03 3.36
C GLU A 321 16.84 -18.15 2.95
N ALA A 322 16.75 -16.95 3.51
CA ALA A 322 15.72 -15.98 3.16
C ALA A 322 15.84 -15.56 1.68
N GLN A 323 14.71 -15.58 0.98
CA GLN A 323 14.63 -15.21 -0.43
C GLN A 323 14.40 -13.70 -0.57
N SER A 324 15.03 -13.07 -1.57
CA SER A 324 14.72 -11.69 -1.93
C SER A 324 13.33 -11.61 -2.58
N LEU A 325 12.54 -10.61 -2.19
CA LEU A 325 11.20 -10.32 -2.74
C LEU A 325 11.22 -9.74 -4.17
N SER A 326 12.36 -9.82 -4.85
CA SER A 326 12.80 -9.13 -6.06
C SER A 326 13.72 -7.93 -5.76
N GLY A 327 14.70 -7.69 -6.64
CA GLY A 327 15.64 -6.58 -6.48
C GLY A 327 16.88 -6.93 -5.63
N PRO A 328 17.38 -6.00 -4.81
CA PRO A 328 18.53 -6.21 -3.93
C PRO A 328 18.34 -7.38 -2.96
N PRO A 329 19.41 -7.86 -2.30
CA PRO A 329 19.31 -8.82 -1.20
C PRO A 329 18.37 -8.33 -0.09
N LEU A 330 17.66 -9.24 0.59
CA LEU A 330 16.67 -8.89 1.62
C LEU A 330 17.22 -7.94 2.69
N LEU A 331 18.44 -8.19 3.18
CA LEU A 331 19.08 -7.32 4.19
C LEU A 331 19.32 -5.89 3.70
N GLU A 332 19.47 -5.68 2.40
CA GLU A 332 19.57 -4.34 1.83
C GLU A 332 18.20 -3.66 1.73
N GLN A 333 17.12 -4.45 1.57
CA GLN A 333 15.74 -3.94 1.56
C GLN A 333 15.25 -3.59 2.98
N LEU A 334 15.68 -4.35 3.98
CA LEU A 334 15.36 -4.10 5.40
C LEU A 334 16.29 -3.06 6.04
N ARG A 335 17.26 -2.55 5.29
CA ARG A 335 18.21 -1.56 5.79
C ARG A 335 17.48 -0.26 6.09
N ASP A 336 17.85 0.37 7.19
CA ASP A 336 17.31 1.67 7.59
C ASP A 336 15.79 1.61 7.86
N LEU A 337 15.30 0.45 8.35
CA LEU A 337 13.90 0.26 8.76
C LEU A 337 13.57 1.20 9.92
N GLY A 338 12.71 2.18 9.66
CA GLY A 338 12.27 3.18 10.62
C GLY A 338 10.95 2.82 11.28
N PHE A 339 10.77 3.26 12.52
CA PHE A 339 9.50 3.20 13.25
C PHE A 339 9.16 4.58 13.78
N THR A 340 7.94 5.05 13.51
CA THR A 340 7.39 6.31 14.01
C THR A 340 6.33 6.04 15.06
N TYR A 341 6.41 6.69 16.22
CA TYR A 341 5.46 6.53 17.31
C TYR A 341 4.34 7.58 17.29
N ASP A 342 3.10 7.11 17.24
CA ASP A 342 1.92 7.94 17.42
C ASP A 342 1.45 7.90 18.89
N SER A 343 1.80 8.95 19.62
CA SER A 343 1.39 9.12 21.02
C SER A 343 -0.11 9.28 21.25
N GLN A 344 -0.90 9.67 20.24
CA GLN A 344 -2.35 9.79 20.38
C GLN A 344 -3.04 8.44 20.29
N ARG A 345 -2.50 7.53 19.47
CA ARG A 345 -3.07 6.20 19.22
C ARG A 345 -2.38 5.09 20.02
N ASP A 346 -1.20 5.36 20.56
CA ASP A 346 -0.29 4.35 21.14
C ASP A 346 0.02 3.23 20.13
N GLU A 347 0.37 3.65 18.91
CA GLU A 347 0.71 2.80 17.77
C GLU A 347 2.13 3.15 17.27
N LEU A 348 2.82 2.17 16.67
CA LEU A 348 4.00 2.43 15.84
C LEU A 348 3.62 2.20 14.37
N GLU A 349 4.17 3.01 13.48
CA GLU A 349 4.11 2.78 12.04
C GLU A 349 5.53 2.57 11.53
N ASP A 350 5.79 1.47 10.84
CA ASP A 350 7.09 1.26 10.22
C ASP A 350 7.19 1.92 8.84
N SER A 351 8.41 2.04 8.31
CA SER A 351 8.63 2.64 6.99
C SER A 351 8.09 1.81 5.82
N LEU A 352 7.46 0.66 6.08
CA LEU A 352 6.74 -0.14 5.09
C LEU A 352 5.21 0.07 5.20
N GLY A 353 4.76 0.98 6.08
CA GLY A 353 3.36 1.31 6.31
C GLY A 353 2.62 0.32 7.21
N LEU A 354 3.34 -0.60 7.88
CA LEU A 354 2.70 -1.54 8.79
C LEU A 354 2.44 -0.87 10.14
N VAL A 355 1.19 -0.95 10.60
CA VAL A 355 0.77 -0.41 11.90
C VAL A 355 0.88 -1.47 12.98
N TRP A 356 1.65 -1.17 14.01
CA TRP A 356 1.90 -1.98 15.18
C TRP A 356 1.14 -1.43 16.38
N ARG A 357 0.41 -2.31 17.07
CA ARG A 357 -0.35 -1.98 18.29
C ARG A 357 0.33 -2.56 19.50
N ARG A 358 0.25 -1.85 20.62
CA ARG A 358 0.79 -2.36 21.88
C ARG A 358 -0.04 -3.54 22.40
N GLU A 359 0.64 -4.59 22.87
CA GLU A 359 0.00 -5.79 23.48
C GLU A 359 -0.68 -5.51 24.83
#